data_AF-A0A4U0MNH8-F1
#
_entry.id   AF-A0A4U0MNH8-F1
#
_cell.length_a   1.000
_cell.length_b   1.000
_cell.length_c   1.000
_cell.angle_alpha   90.00
_cell.angle_beta   90.00
_cell.angle_gamma   90.00
#
_symmetry.space_group_name_H-M   'P 1'
#
loop_
_entity.id
_entity.type
_entity.pdbx_description
1 polymer ?
#
loop_
_entity_poly.entity_id
_entity_poly.type
_entity_poly.pdbx_seq_one_letter_code
_entity_poly.pdbx_strand_id
1 'polypeptide(L)' 'MRWVYQPVEVQYPDGTWELGRITAWWTDDTGDEWCRLRTPSGGPRPQWLHYDPESVRLLPSTGI' A
#
# COMPACT_ATOMS: atom_id res chain seq x y z
N MET A 1 -0.41 -11.80 -9.63
CA MET A 1 -0.75 -10.36 -9.65
C MET A 1 -2.26 -10.21 -9.52
N ARG A 2 -2.74 -9.37 -8.59
CA ARG A 2 -4.17 -9.16 -8.28
C ARG A 2 -4.46 -7.66 -8.17
N TRP A 3 -5.29 -7.11 -9.05
CA TRP A 3 -5.73 -5.71 -8.97
C TRP A 3 -6.79 -5.53 -7.88
N VAL A 4 -6.68 -4.45 -7.10
CA VAL A 4 -7.57 -4.17 -5.95
C VAL A 4 -7.83 -2.66 -5.81
N TYR A 5 -8.80 -2.33 -4.98
CA TYR A 5 -8.97 -0.99 -4.42
C TYR A 5 -8.99 -1.10 -2.90
N GLN A 6 -7.81 -1.00 -2.28
CA GLN A 6 -7.65 -1.20 -0.84
C GLN A 6 -7.16 0.11 -0.21
N PRO A 7 -7.98 0.82 0.59
CA PRO A 7 -7.53 1.98 1.33
C PRO A 7 -6.50 1.56 2.39
N VAL A 8 -5.51 2.40 2.62
CA VAL A 8 -4.43 2.14 3.60
C VAL A 8 -3.99 3.42 4.30
N GLU A 9 -3.41 3.27 5.48
CA GLU A 9 -2.54 4.29 6.10
C GLU A 9 -1.09 3.87 5.94
N VAL A 10 -0.22 4.82 5.58
CA VAL A 10 1.20 4.60 5.35
C VAL A 10 1.98 5.47 6.31
N GLN A 11 2.89 4.86 7.07
CA GLN A 11 3.82 5.56 7.93
C GLN A 11 5.08 5.94 7.14
N TYR A 12 5.47 7.20 7.24
CA TYR A 12 6.74 7.68 6.69
C TYR A 12 7.86 7.63 7.74
N PRO A 13 9.14 7.67 7.33
CA PRO A 13 10.28 7.64 8.25
C PRO A 13 10.32 8.76 9.28
N ASP A 14 9.62 9.87 9.02
CA ASP A 14 9.45 10.99 9.96
C ASP A 14 8.36 10.73 11.03
N GLY A 15 7.73 9.55 11.00
CA GLY A 15 6.69 9.14 11.92
C GLY A 15 5.28 9.61 11.53
N THR A 16 5.14 10.37 10.44
CA THR A 16 3.83 10.84 9.96
C THR A 16 3.04 9.72 9.30
N TRP A 17 1.72 9.80 9.40
CA TRP A 17 0.79 8.88 8.75
C TRP A 17 0.05 9.58 7.62
N GLU A 18 -0.06 8.94 6.47
CA GLU A 18 -0.78 9.45 5.31
C GLU A 18 -1.74 8.41 4.74
N LEU A 19 -2.90 8.87 4.29
CA LEU A 19 -3.87 8.04 3.60
C LEU A 19 -3.42 7.75 2.16
N GLY A 20 -3.29 6.46 1.85
CA GLY A 20 -2.96 5.96 0.53
C GLY A 20 -4.01 4.97 0.02
N ARG A 21 -3.66 4.34 -1.09
CA ARG A 21 -4.38 3.17 -1.59
C ARG A 21 -3.42 2.18 -2.23
N ILE A 22 -3.65 0.90 -1.97
CA ILE A 22 -3.05 -0.18 -2.75
C ILE A 22 -3.96 -0.45 -3.95
N THR A 23 -3.35 -0.48 -5.13
CA THR A 23 -4.03 -0.70 -6.42
C THR A 23 -3.82 -2.11 -6.97
N ALA A 24 -2.78 -2.80 -6.53
CA ALA A 24 -2.49 -4.17 -6.91
C ALA A 24 -1.60 -4.86 -5.88
N TRP A 25 -1.69 -6.18 -5.86
CA TRP A 25 -0.82 -7.08 -5.12
C TRP A 25 -0.06 -7.98 -6.09
N TRP A 26 1.17 -8.31 -5.75
CA TRP A 26 1.97 -9.31 -6.44
C TRP A 26 2.75 -10.10 -5.40
N THR A 27 2.91 -11.39 -5.63
CA THR A 27 3.77 -12.25 -4.83
C THR A 27 4.85 -12.74 -5.78
N ASP A 28 6.11 -12.53 -5.42
CA ASP A 28 7.24 -12.97 -6.24
C ASP A 28 7.53 -14.47 -6.04
N ASP A 29 8.58 -14.95 -6.71
CA ASP A 29 8.99 -16.36 -6.65
C ASP A 29 9.57 -16.76 -5.28
N THR A 30 9.96 -15.81 -4.42
CA THR A 30 10.41 -16.07 -3.04
C THR A 30 9.26 -16.12 -2.04
N GLY A 31 8.06 -15.73 -2.47
CA GLY A 31 6.86 -15.68 -1.62
C GLY A 31 6.67 -14.34 -0.93
N ASP A 32 7.49 -13.34 -1.24
CA ASP A 32 7.37 -12.00 -0.69
C ASP A 32 6.18 -11.26 -1.30
N GLU A 33 5.41 -10.57 -0.47
CA GLU A 33 4.27 -9.78 -0.91
C GLU A 33 4.71 -8.36 -1.28
N TRP A 34 4.35 -7.95 -2.48
CA TRP A 34 4.54 -6.63 -3.04
C TRP A 34 3.19 -5.95 -3.23
N CYS A 35 3.12 -4.67 -2.85
CA CYS A 35 1.94 -3.84 -3.04
C CYS A 35 2.24 -2.69 -4.00
N ARG A 36 1.28 -2.39 -4.88
CA ARG A 36 1.33 -1.22 -5.76
C ARG A 36 0.65 -0.05 -5.08
N LEU A 37 1.42 0.77 -4.40
CA LEU A 37 0.96 1.84 -3.54
C LEU A 37 0.85 3.17 -4.29
N ARG A 38 -0.22 3.92 -4.02
CA ARG A 38 -0.37 5.32 -4.41
C ARG A 38 -0.68 6.16 -3.19
N THR A 39 0.20 7.11 -2.89
CA THR A 39 0.01 8.13 -1.86
C THR A 39 0.06 9.53 -2.50
N PRO A 40 -0.57 10.56 -1.90
CA PRO A 40 -0.44 11.94 -2.34
C PRO A 40 1.02 12.43 -2.35
N SER A 41 1.81 12.15 -1.31
CA SER A 41 3.23 12.54 -1.26
C SER A 41 4.15 11.71 -2.17
N GLY A 42 3.75 10.50 -2.55
CA GLY A 42 4.53 9.58 -3.41
C GLY A 42 4.59 9.96 -4.90
N GLY A 43 4.02 11.10 -5.27
CA GLY A 43 4.02 11.63 -6.63
C GLY A 43 2.89 11.11 -7.52
N PRO A 44 2.91 11.43 -8.83
CA PRO A 44 1.77 11.21 -9.72
C PRO A 44 1.53 9.73 -10.07
N ARG A 45 2.52 8.84 -9.86
CA ARG A 45 2.47 7.45 -10.30
C ARG A 45 2.48 6.48 -9.11
N PRO A 46 1.65 5.43 -9.13
CA PRO A 46 1.75 4.35 -8.16
C PRO A 46 3.08 3.61 -8.30
N GLN A 47 3.67 3.20 -7.18
CA GLN A 47 4.96 2.52 -7.10
C GLN A 47 4.79 1.12 -6.52
N TRP A 48 5.61 0.17 -6.94
CA TRP A 48 5.68 -1.16 -6.32
C TRP A 48 6.64 -1.10 -5.14
N LEU A 49 6.18 -1.55 -3.98
CA LEU A 49 6.94 -1.60 -2.74
C LEU A 49 6.72 -2.96 -2.08
N HIS A 50 7.70 -3.42 -1.31
CA HIS A 50 7.51 -4.59 -0.44
C HIS A 50 6.46 -4.25 0.62
N TYR A 51 5.56 -5.19 0.88
CA TYR A 51 4.50 -4.97 1.84
C TYR A 51 5.02 -5.20 3.26
N ASP A 52 5.13 -4.10 4.00
CA ASP A 52 5.42 -4.11 5.43
C ASP A 52 4.15 -3.77 6.22
N PRO A 53 3.58 -4.70 7.02
CA PRO A 53 2.35 -4.46 7.77
C PRO A 53 2.55 -3.49 8.95
N GLU A 54 3.79 -3.24 9.39
CA GLU A 54 4.08 -2.25 10.44
C GLU A 54 3.95 -0.82 9.90
N SER A 55 4.44 -0.59 8.67
CA SER A 55 4.42 0.70 7.98
C SER A 55 3.15 0.92 7.14
N VAL A 56 2.48 -0.14 6.69
CA VAL A 56 1.29 -0.06 5.82
C VAL A 56 0.10 -0.79 6.44
N ARG A 57 -0.83 -0.01 7.00
CA ARG A 57 -2.03 -0.52 7.63
C ARG A 57 -3.17 -0.58 6.64
N LEU A 58 -3.76 -1.77 6.47
CA LEU A 58 -4.95 -1.94 5.64
C LEU A 58 -6.16 -1.36 6.37
N LEU A 59 -6.82 -0.39 5.73
CA LEU A 59 -8.09 0.12 6.23
C LEU A 59 -9.24 -0.72 5.69
N PRO A 60 -10.34 -0.91 6.43
CA PRO A 60 -11.51 -1.58 5.88
C PRO A 60 -12.02 -0.84 4.63
N SER A 61 -12.14 -1.56 3.51
CA SER A 61 -12.67 -1.03 2.24
C SER A 61 -14.20 -0.93 2.22
N THR A 62 -14.87 -1.56 3.18
CA THR A 62 -16.33 -1.58 3.31
C THR A 62 -16.71 -0.69 4.49
N GLY A 63 -17.18 0.52 4.19
CA GLY A 63 -17.95 1.33 5.14
C GLY A 63 -19.37 0.79 5.22
N ILE A 64 -19.94 0.84 6.43
CA ILE A 64 -21.36 0.66 6.74
C ILE A 64 -22.24 1.54 5.85
#